data_AF-A0A512UPE8-F1
#
_entry.id   AF-A0A512UPE8-F1
#
_cell.length_a   1.000
_cell.length_b   1.000
_cell.length_c   1.000
_cell.angle_alpha   90.00
_cell.angle_beta   90.00
_cell.angle_gamma   90.00
#
_symmetry.space_group_name_H-M   'P 1'
#
loop_
_entity.id
_entity.type
_entity.pdbx_description
1 polymer ?
#
loop_
_entity_poly.entity_id
_entity_poly.type
_entity_poly.pdbx_seq_one_letter_code
_entity_poly.pdbx_strand_id
1 'polypeptide(L)'
;MDMAQTATSKEDKFYETAEDTSPILSGPMKTRYESGVGSIHWAANNTRPDLPFAANPLESKASQPAQRDFRKLIHCLGYVSKTLDQNLGYKRGNNRGNKGGVIIETFSDASVTPDADVKSISGMATYVNGNLVKRLSKKQNNITRSTAVAVIQDNPWCMLVAEPRLFSV
;
A
#
# COMPACT_ATOMS: atom_id res chain seq x y z
N MET A 1 -42.23 -2.62 -25.95
CA MET A 1 -41.97 -3.04 -24.56
C MET A 1 -40.52 -2.71 -24.29
N ASP A 2 -40.31 -1.61 -23.58
CA ASP A 2 -39.01 -0.99 -23.31
C ASP A 2 -38.25 -1.84 -22.28
N MET A 3 -37.03 -2.26 -22.63
CA MET A 3 -36.12 -2.92 -21.69
C MET A 3 -35.37 -1.83 -20.92
N ALA A 4 -35.79 -1.61 -19.67
CA ALA A 4 -35.11 -0.73 -18.74
C ALA A 4 -33.63 -1.13 -18.59
N GLN A 5 -32.73 -0.20 -18.91
CA GLN A 5 -31.32 -0.28 -18.55
C GLN A 5 -31.21 -0.19 -17.03
N THR A 6 -30.98 -1.32 -16.35
CA THR A 6 -30.64 -1.34 -14.93
C THR A 6 -29.24 -0.78 -14.77
N ALA A 7 -29.15 0.51 -14.39
CA ALA A 7 -27.89 1.15 -14.05
C ALA A 7 -27.27 0.45 -12.84
N THR A 8 -26.21 -0.32 -13.06
CA THR A 8 -25.36 -0.82 -12.00
C THR A 8 -24.70 0.39 -11.33
N SER A 9 -24.90 0.53 -10.02
CA SER A 9 -24.23 1.57 -9.22
C SER A 9 -22.73 1.43 -9.44
N LYS A 10 -22.07 2.47 -9.98
CA LYS A 10 -20.62 2.51 -10.11
C LYS A 10 -20.01 2.36 -8.72
N GLU A 11 -19.54 1.16 -8.39
CA GLU A 11 -18.69 0.96 -7.24
C GLU A 11 -17.47 1.86 -7.41
N ASP A 12 -17.28 2.79 -6.47
CA ASP A 12 -16.08 3.64 -6.44
C ASP A 12 -14.89 2.76 -6.00
N LYS A 13 -14.40 1.97 -6.95
CA LYS A 13 -13.20 1.16 -6.77
C LYS A 13 -12.05 2.10 -6.40
N PHE A 14 -11.29 1.74 -5.37
CA PHE A 14 -10.17 2.53 -4.90
C PHE A 14 -9.07 2.66 -5.99
N TYR A 15 -8.98 1.67 -6.87
CA TYR A 15 -8.07 1.60 -8.02
C TYR A 15 -8.30 2.71 -9.07
N GLU A 16 -7.27 2.93 -9.90
CA GLU A 16 -7.34 3.78 -11.10
C GLU A 16 -8.50 3.30 -11.97
N THR A 17 -9.48 4.18 -12.20
CA THR A 17 -10.54 3.97 -13.20
C THR A 17 -10.23 4.87 -14.40
N ALA A 18 -10.75 4.51 -15.57
CA ALA A 18 -10.58 5.27 -16.82
C ALA A 18 -10.73 6.79 -16.62
N GLU A 19 -9.98 7.55 -17.43
CA GLU A 19 -9.79 9.02 -17.42
C GLU A 19 -10.72 9.79 -16.46
N ASP A 20 -10.15 10.28 -15.37
CA ASP A 20 -10.89 11.06 -14.39
C ASP A 20 -11.23 12.45 -14.98
N THR A 21 -12.48 12.61 -15.43
CA THR A 21 -13.02 13.87 -15.96
C THR A 21 -13.35 14.89 -14.85
N SER A 22 -13.07 14.56 -13.59
CA SER A 22 -13.32 15.47 -12.47
C SER A 22 -12.44 16.72 -12.56
N PRO A 23 -12.93 17.88 -12.10
CA PRO A 23 -12.12 19.10 -12.10
C PRO A 23 -10.85 18.92 -11.24
N ILE A 24 -9.73 19.38 -11.79
CA ILE A 24 -8.45 19.43 -11.09
C ILE A 24 -8.55 20.46 -9.96
N LEU A 25 -8.06 20.11 -8.78
CA LEU A 25 -8.02 21.00 -7.64
C LEU A 25 -6.94 22.05 -7.85
N SER A 26 -7.28 23.32 -7.64
CA SER A 26 -6.34 24.44 -7.73
C SER A 26 -6.34 25.29 -6.44
N GLY A 27 -5.24 26.01 -6.24
CA GLY A 27 -5.06 26.94 -5.12
C GLY A 27 -5.18 26.27 -3.74
N PRO A 28 -5.99 26.81 -2.80
CA PRO A 28 -6.00 26.37 -1.40
C PRO A 28 -6.50 24.94 -1.21
N MET A 29 -7.30 24.41 -2.13
CA MET A 29 -7.76 23.01 -2.04
C MET A 29 -6.66 22.01 -2.33
N LYS A 30 -5.73 22.33 -3.26
CA LYS A 30 -4.57 21.49 -3.54
C LYS A 30 -3.65 21.39 -2.33
N THR A 31 -3.37 22.51 -1.66
CA THR A 31 -2.54 22.51 -0.43
C THR A 31 -3.16 21.68 0.69
N ARG A 32 -4.50 21.74 0.86
CA ARG A 32 -5.20 20.89 1.84
C ARG A 32 -5.11 19.41 1.48
N TYR A 33 -5.20 19.07 0.20
CA TYR A 33 -5.00 17.70 -0.27
C TYR A 33 -3.60 17.20 0.06
N GLU A 34 -2.55 17.95 -0.33
CA GLU A 34 -1.15 17.59 -0.07
C GLU A 34 -0.85 17.42 1.42
N SER A 35 -1.37 18.32 2.27
CA SER A 35 -1.24 18.22 3.72
C SER A 35 -1.92 16.98 4.30
N GLY A 36 -3.12 16.65 3.82
CA GLY A 36 -3.83 15.45 4.24
C GLY A 36 -3.13 14.16 3.78
N VAL A 37 -2.63 14.14 2.53
CA VAL A 37 -1.84 13.02 2.01
C VAL A 37 -0.56 12.82 2.81
N GLY A 38 0.17 13.88 3.14
CA GLY A 38 1.37 13.78 3.98
C GLY A 38 1.06 13.23 5.37
N SER A 39 -0.08 13.61 5.95
CA SER A 39 -0.53 13.09 7.26
C SER A 39 -0.85 11.59 7.20
N ILE A 40 -1.52 11.14 6.14
CA ILE A 40 -1.81 9.71 5.93
C ILE A 40 -0.52 8.93 5.66
N HIS A 41 0.38 9.45 4.82
CA HIS A 41 1.66 8.81 4.51
C HIS A 41 2.47 8.58 5.78
N TRP A 42 2.54 9.59 6.65
CA TRP A 42 3.22 9.47 7.94
C TRP A 42 2.57 8.38 8.81
N ALA A 43 1.24 8.37 8.92
CA ALA A 43 0.53 7.35 9.68
C ALA A 43 0.76 5.93 9.13
N ALA A 44 0.72 5.76 7.80
CA ALA A 44 0.93 4.48 7.13
C ALA A 44 2.32 3.89 7.42
N ASN A 45 3.36 4.73 7.40
CA ASN A 45 4.74 4.29 7.62
C ASN A 45 5.06 4.02 9.09
N ASN A 46 4.47 4.76 10.03
CA ASN A 46 4.87 4.70 11.43
C ASN A 46 3.94 3.86 12.30
N THR A 47 2.63 4.03 12.18
CA THR A 47 1.67 3.53 13.18
C THR A 47 0.67 2.54 12.61
N ARG A 48 0.28 2.68 11.33
CA ARG A 48 -0.90 2.00 10.77
C ARG A 48 -0.57 1.05 9.60
N PRO A 49 -0.45 -0.27 9.84
CA PRO A 49 -0.10 -1.29 8.83
C PRO A 49 -1.05 -1.43 7.65
N ASP A 50 -2.27 -1.02 7.88
CA ASP A 50 -3.44 -1.19 7.05
C ASP A 50 -3.61 -0.07 6.00
N LEU A 51 -2.99 1.10 6.23
CA LEU A 51 -3.08 2.27 5.35
C LEU A 51 -2.15 2.31 4.11
N PRO A 52 -0.95 1.67 4.06
CA PRO A 52 -0.02 1.85 2.95
C PRO A 52 -0.62 1.60 1.58
N PHE A 53 -1.51 0.60 1.49
CA PHE A 53 -2.21 0.28 0.26
C PHE A 53 -3.09 1.43 -0.25
N ALA A 54 -3.78 2.14 0.66
CA ALA A 54 -4.63 3.27 0.33
C ALA A 54 -3.84 4.58 0.15
N ALA A 55 -2.69 4.73 0.81
CA ALA A 55 -1.87 5.92 0.78
C ALA A 55 -1.15 6.10 -0.58
N ASN A 56 -0.57 5.02 -1.13
CA ASN A 56 0.24 5.11 -2.34
C ASN A 56 -0.47 5.73 -3.56
N PRO A 57 -1.73 5.36 -3.88
CA PRO A 57 -2.44 5.95 -5.03
C PRO A 57 -2.82 7.42 -4.80
N LEU A 58 -2.95 7.86 -3.54
CA LEU A 58 -3.22 9.26 -3.21
C LEU A 58 -1.95 10.11 -3.38
N GLU A 59 -0.81 9.57 -2.99
CA GLU A 59 0.50 10.20 -3.13
C GLU A 59 0.93 10.35 -4.59
N SER A 60 0.69 9.32 -5.42
CA SER A 60 1.05 9.38 -6.84
C SER A 60 0.34 10.53 -7.59
N LYS A 61 -0.82 10.96 -7.09
CA LYS A 61 -1.62 12.05 -7.66
C LYS A 61 -1.43 13.40 -6.99
N ALA A 62 -0.53 13.53 -6.02
CA ALA A 62 -0.29 14.79 -5.31
C ALA A 62 0.11 15.96 -6.23
N SER A 63 0.78 15.68 -7.35
CA SER A 63 1.17 16.71 -8.32
C SER A 63 -0.04 17.40 -8.99
N GLN A 64 -1.08 16.63 -9.32
CA GLN A 64 -2.28 17.10 -10.02
C GLN A 64 -3.53 16.37 -9.47
N PRO A 65 -3.99 16.73 -8.26
CA PRO A 65 -5.08 16.01 -7.61
C PRO A 65 -6.44 16.42 -8.21
N ALA A 66 -7.31 15.44 -8.46
CA ALA A 66 -8.67 15.69 -8.91
C ALA A 66 -9.66 15.68 -7.72
N GLN A 67 -10.86 16.24 -7.93
CA GLN A 67 -11.87 16.29 -6.86
C GLN A 67 -12.30 14.90 -6.35
N ARG A 68 -12.24 13.88 -7.21
CA ARG A 68 -12.48 12.49 -6.81
C ARG A 68 -11.42 11.98 -5.84
N ASP A 69 -10.16 12.34 -6.06
CA ASP A 69 -9.06 11.95 -5.17
C ASP A 69 -9.19 12.62 -3.80
N PHE A 70 -9.70 13.85 -3.75
CA PHE A 70 -10.03 14.50 -2.48
C PHE A 70 -11.11 13.73 -1.71
N ARG A 71 -12.14 13.19 -2.38
CA ARG A 71 -13.14 12.34 -1.71
C ARG A 71 -12.52 11.05 -1.17
N LYS A 72 -11.62 10.42 -1.94
CA LYS A 72 -10.86 9.23 -1.48
C LYS A 72 -10.01 9.55 -0.25
N LEU A 73 -9.37 10.72 -0.23
CA LEU A 73 -8.61 11.21 0.93
C LEU A 73 -9.52 11.37 2.16
N ILE A 74 -10.66 12.04 2.02
CA ILE A 74 -11.64 12.19 3.11
C ILE A 74 -12.16 10.84 3.60
N HIS A 75 -12.38 9.89 2.69
CA HIS A 75 -12.77 8.53 3.06
C HIS A 75 -11.70 7.83 3.91
N CYS A 76 -10.43 7.93 3.52
CA CYS A 76 -9.32 7.37 4.29
C CYS A 76 -9.19 8.03 5.68
N LEU A 77 -9.31 9.36 5.76
CA LEU A 77 -9.30 10.09 7.04
C LEU A 77 -10.49 9.68 7.93
N GLY A 78 -11.67 9.47 7.35
CA GLY A 78 -12.85 8.97 8.05
C GLY A 78 -12.66 7.55 8.58
N TYR A 79 -11.99 6.68 7.81
CA TYR A 79 -11.61 5.34 8.25
C TYR A 79 -10.64 5.39 9.44
N VAL A 80 -9.59 6.21 9.37
CA VAL A 80 -8.64 6.39 10.49
C VAL A 80 -9.37 6.90 11.74
N SER A 81 -10.25 7.89 11.60
CA SER A 81 -11.02 8.45 12.71
C SER A 81 -11.93 7.42 13.39
N LYS A 82 -12.44 6.44 12.64
CA LYS A 82 -13.30 5.36 13.19
C LYS A 82 -12.52 4.21 13.81
N THR A 83 -11.22 4.12 13.55
CA THR A 83 -10.36 2.99 13.95
C THR A 83 -9.23 3.45 14.86
N LEU A 84 -9.44 4.53 15.62
CA LEU A 84 -8.44 5.07 16.55
C LEU A 84 -8.14 4.12 17.72
N ASP A 85 -9.02 3.16 17.98
CA ASP A 85 -8.87 2.10 18.96
C ASP A 85 -7.87 1.01 18.52
N GLN A 86 -7.62 0.88 17.22
CA GLN A 86 -6.66 -0.07 16.68
C GLN A 86 -5.22 0.38 16.95
N ASN A 87 -4.45 -0.49 17.59
CA ASN A 87 -3.05 -0.22 17.94
C ASN A 87 -2.13 -1.37 17.51
N LEU A 88 -0.86 -1.01 17.30
CA LEU A 88 0.19 -1.97 17.00
C LEU A 88 0.87 -2.40 18.30
N GLY A 89 0.56 -3.61 18.75
CA GLY A 89 1.15 -4.18 19.96
C GLY A 89 2.54 -4.75 19.72
N TYR A 90 3.52 -4.30 20.50
CA TYR A 90 4.85 -4.89 20.56
C TYR A 90 4.97 -5.82 21.78
N LYS A 91 5.34 -7.08 21.55
CA LYS A 91 5.56 -8.08 22.60
C LYS A 91 7.05 -8.37 22.73
N ARG A 92 7.56 -8.26 23.95
CA ARG A 92 8.94 -8.65 24.29
C ARG A 92 9.02 -10.16 24.46
N GLY A 93 10.11 -10.77 23.97
CA GLY A 93 10.40 -12.20 24.19
C GLY A 93 9.69 -13.15 23.23
N ASN A 94 9.09 -12.65 22.16
CA ASN A 94 8.50 -13.47 21.12
C ASN A 94 9.58 -14.03 20.16
N ASN A 95 10.56 -14.71 20.74
CA ASN A 95 11.75 -15.23 20.06
C ASN A 95 11.58 -16.71 19.65
N ARG A 96 10.35 -17.24 19.62
CA ARG A 96 10.02 -18.66 19.34
C ARG A 96 10.97 -19.66 20.01
N GLY A 97 11.39 -19.40 21.25
CA GLY A 97 12.30 -20.26 22.02
C GLY A 97 13.79 -19.97 21.89
N ASN A 98 14.21 -19.06 21.02
CA ASN A 98 15.61 -18.62 20.90
C ASN A 98 15.94 -17.59 22.00
N LYS A 99 16.40 -18.08 23.16
CA LYS A 99 16.82 -17.26 24.30
C LYS A 99 18.19 -16.63 24.01
N GLY A 100 18.22 -15.55 23.24
CA GLY A 100 19.42 -14.72 23.02
C GLY A 100 19.58 -14.19 21.59
N GLY A 101 18.91 -14.79 20.60
CA GLY A 101 18.97 -14.34 19.21
C GLY A 101 17.90 -13.32 18.83
N VAL A 102 18.23 -12.42 17.89
CA VAL A 102 17.25 -11.59 17.15
C VAL A 102 16.81 -12.35 15.91
N ILE A 103 15.52 -12.63 15.78
CA ILE A 103 14.93 -13.27 14.60
C ILE A 103 14.31 -12.20 13.72
N ILE A 104 14.76 -12.10 12.47
CA ILE A 104 14.19 -11.19 11.46
C ILE A 104 13.49 -12.05 10.41
N GLU A 105 12.17 -11.89 10.27
CA GLU A 105 11.35 -12.57 9.27
C GLU A 105 10.83 -11.52 8.29
N THR A 106 10.96 -11.72 6.98
CA THR A 106 10.39 -10.82 5.97
C THR A 106 9.49 -11.60 5.04
N PHE A 107 8.27 -11.10 4.88
CA PHE A 107 7.28 -11.61 3.95
C PHE A 107 7.18 -10.65 2.76
N SER A 108 7.10 -11.20 1.56
CA SER A 108 6.89 -10.45 0.33
C SER A 108 5.73 -11.09 -0.42
N ASP A 109 4.83 -10.27 -0.92
CA ASP A 109 3.69 -10.69 -1.75
C ASP A 109 3.58 -9.76 -2.96
N ALA A 110 3.04 -10.26 -4.07
CA ALA A 110 2.80 -9.43 -5.25
C ALA A 110 1.55 -9.88 -5.99
N SER A 111 0.65 -8.94 -6.25
CA SER A 111 -0.55 -9.15 -7.05
C SER A 111 -0.31 -8.70 -8.48
N VAL A 112 -0.58 -9.59 -9.45
CA VAL A 112 -0.60 -9.27 -10.89
C VAL A 112 -2.03 -9.08 -11.33
N THR A 113 -2.29 -7.99 -12.06
CA THR A 113 -3.58 -7.78 -12.72
C THR A 113 -3.46 -8.28 -14.17
N PRO A 114 -4.42 -9.06 -14.68
CA PRO A 114 -4.34 -9.61 -16.05
C PRO A 114 -4.55 -8.58 -17.16
N ASP A 115 -4.99 -7.36 -16.84
CA ASP A 115 -5.15 -6.27 -17.81
C ASP A 115 -3.80 -5.68 -18.24
N ALA A 116 -3.66 -5.47 -19.55
CA ALA A 116 -2.40 -5.19 -20.23
C ALA A 116 -1.67 -3.91 -19.75
N ASP A 117 -2.39 -2.94 -19.18
CA ASP A 117 -1.85 -1.63 -18.79
C ASP A 117 -1.78 -1.41 -17.27
N VAL A 118 -2.21 -2.38 -16.46
CA VAL A 118 -2.22 -2.23 -14.99
C VAL A 118 -0.93 -2.76 -14.40
N LYS A 119 -0.11 -1.84 -13.86
CA LYS A 119 1.12 -2.20 -13.14
C LYS A 119 0.77 -2.98 -11.86
N SER A 120 1.50 -4.06 -11.62
CA SER A 120 1.38 -4.88 -10.42
C SER A 120 1.66 -4.08 -9.14
N ILE A 121 1.16 -4.59 -8.01
CA ILE A 121 1.41 -4.02 -6.67
C ILE A 121 2.15 -5.07 -5.86
N SER A 122 3.28 -4.68 -5.28
CA SER A 122 4.03 -5.52 -4.32
C SER A 122 3.77 -5.04 -2.90
N GLY A 123 3.65 -6.01 -2.00
CA GLY A 123 3.61 -5.83 -0.56
C GLY A 123 4.83 -6.44 0.11
N MET A 124 5.31 -5.81 1.17
CA MET A 124 6.36 -6.38 2.03
C MET A 124 6.03 -6.11 3.50
N ALA A 125 6.30 -7.09 4.37
CA ALA A 125 6.19 -6.95 5.81
C ALA A 125 7.38 -7.61 6.51
N THR A 126 8.14 -6.83 7.28
CA THR A 126 9.30 -7.29 8.05
C THR A 126 8.97 -7.30 9.54
N TYR A 127 9.19 -8.45 10.15
CA TYR A 127 9.00 -8.72 11.57
C TYR A 127 10.35 -8.91 12.26
N VAL A 128 10.47 -8.36 13.46
CA VAL A 128 11.62 -8.57 14.36
C VAL A 128 11.10 -9.17 15.65
N ASN A 129 11.56 -10.38 15.98
CA ASN A 129 11.07 -11.16 17.12
C ASN A 129 9.53 -11.22 17.15
N GLY A 130 8.91 -11.53 16.00
CA GLY A 130 7.46 -11.59 15.84
C GLY A 130 6.71 -10.26 15.95
N ASN A 131 7.40 -9.12 15.99
CA ASN A 131 6.79 -7.78 15.97
C ASN A 131 6.96 -7.13 14.61
N LEU A 132 5.88 -6.57 14.05
CA LEU A 132 5.92 -5.91 12.76
C LEU A 132 6.65 -4.56 12.85
N VAL A 133 7.84 -4.47 12.27
CA VAL A 133 8.69 -3.27 12.32
C VAL A 133 8.57 -2.44 11.05
N LYS A 134 8.52 -3.10 9.88
CA LYS A 134 8.49 -2.39 8.60
C LYS A 134 7.45 -3.00 7.68
N ARG A 135 6.80 -2.14 6.91
CA ARG A 135 5.82 -2.51 5.89
C ARG A 135 6.01 -1.66 4.65
N LEU A 136 5.60 -2.19 3.53
CA LEU A 136 5.60 -1.47 2.26
C LEU A 136 4.45 -2.00 1.41
N SER A 137 3.78 -1.10 0.73
CA SER A 137 3.04 -1.41 -0.49
C SER A 137 3.66 -0.52 -1.57
N LYS A 138 3.85 -1.02 -2.79
CA LYS A 138 4.48 -0.25 -3.87
C LYS A 138 3.95 -0.70 -5.22
N LYS A 139 3.70 0.26 -6.11
CA LYS A 139 3.40 -0.01 -7.53
C LYS A 139 4.71 -0.37 -8.24
N GLN A 140 4.74 -1.51 -8.92
CA GLN A 140 5.91 -1.93 -9.69
C GLN A 140 6.16 -0.96 -10.83
N ASN A 141 7.42 -0.65 -11.14
CA ASN A 141 7.70 0.24 -12.27
C ASN A 141 7.56 -0.48 -13.63
N ASN A 142 7.80 -1.79 -13.64
CA ASN A 142 7.72 -2.65 -14.82
C ASN A 142 6.39 -3.42 -14.85
N ILE A 143 5.90 -3.73 -16.04
CA ILE A 143 4.72 -4.56 -16.27
C ILE A 143 5.18 -6.00 -16.31
N THR A 144 4.71 -6.80 -15.35
CA THR A 144 5.10 -8.21 -15.24
C THR A 144 3.87 -9.09 -15.37
N ARG A 145 3.90 -10.03 -16.33
CA ARG A 145 2.76 -10.92 -16.66
C ARG A 145 2.68 -12.18 -15.78
N SER A 146 3.49 -12.28 -14.73
CA SER A 146 3.56 -13.42 -13.81
C SER A 146 3.83 -12.97 -12.39
N THR A 147 3.11 -13.55 -11.41
CA THR A 147 3.22 -13.22 -9.98
C THR A 147 4.62 -13.52 -9.44
N ALA A 148 5.24 -14.62 -9.87
CA ALA A 148 6.58 -14.99 -9.44
C ALA A 148 7.64 -13.96 -9.88
N VAL A 149 7.57 -13.52 -11.14
CA VAL A 149 8.51 -12.52 -11.68
C VAL A 149 8.27 -11.17 -11.03
N ALA A 150 7.01 -10.85 -10.70
CA ALA A 150 6.67 -9.62 -9.99
C ALA A 150 7.38 -9.57 -8.63
N VAL A 151 7.30 -10.63 -7.82
CA VAL A 151 8.01 -10.69 -6.52
C VAL A 151 9.52 -10.51 -6.68
N ILE A 152 10.14 -11.21 -7.64
CA ILE A 152 11.60 -11.19 -7.87
C ILE A 152 12.07 -9.78 -8.28
N GLN A 153 11.34 -9.12 -9.17
CA GLN A 153 11.76 -7.86 -9.76
C GLN A 153 11.66 -6.68 -8.81
N ASP A 154 10.68 -6.69 -7.90
CA ASP A 154 10.44 -5.59 -6.98
C ASP A 154 11.29 -5.68 -5.70
N ASN A 155 11.78 -6.88 -5.36
CA ASN A 155 12.45 -7.12 -4.10
C ASN A 155 13.71 -8.00 -4.27
N PRO A 156 14.77 -7.52 -4.98
CA PRO A 156 15.99 -8.31 -5.20
C PRO A 156 16.68 -8.74 -3.88
N TRP A 157 16.40 -8.03 -2.79
CA TRP A 157 16.92 -8.31 -1.45
C TRP A 157 16.39 -9.63 -0.85
N CYS A 158 15.19 -10.11 -1.21
CA CYS A 158 14.72 -11.39 -0.67
C CYS A 158 15.42 -12.62 -1.27
N MET A 159 16.08 -12.50 -2.43
CA MET A 159 17.01 -13.55 -2.90
C MET A 159 18.28 -13.60 -2.05
N LEU A 160 18.82 -12.45 -1.65
CA LEU A 160 20.03 -12.40 -0.80
C LEU A 160 19.79 -12.95 0.61
N VAL A 161 18.57 -12.82 1.15
CA VAL A 161 18.21 -13.36 2.47
C VAL A 161 17.90 -14.87 2.42
N ALA A 162 17.53 -15.40 1.25
CA ALA A 162 17.21 -16.81 1.06
C ALA A 162 18.44 -17.72 0.86
N GLU A 163 19.62 -17.15 0.60
CA GLU A 163 20.90 -17.88 0.53
C GLU A 163 21.76 -17.63 1.78
N PRO A 164 21.58 -18.37 2.89
CA PRO A 164 22.44 -18.23 4.07
C PRO A 164 23.83 -18.88 3.89
N ARG A 165 24.38 -18.98 2.67
CA ARG A 165 25.55 -19.82 2.37
C ARG A 165 26.78 -19.15 1.76
N LEU A 166 26.95 -17.83 1.81
CA LEU A 166 28.16 -17.21 1.22
C LEU A 166 28.77 -16.00 1.97
N PHE A 167 28.57 -15.83 3.27
CA PHE A 167 29.38 -14.90 4.06
C PHE A 167 29.95 -15.58 5.31
N SER A 168 31.08 -16.26 5.14
CA SER A 168 32.10 -16.35 6.18
C SER A 168 33.12 -15.23 5.91
N VAL A 169 33.32 -14.35 6.89
CA VAL A 169 34.56 -13.58 7.03
C VAL A 169 35.28 -14.15 8.24
#